data_AF-A0A6N4WXQ5-F1
#
_entry.id   AF-A0A6N4WXQ5-F1
#
_cell.length_a   1.000
_cell.length_b   1.000
_cell.length_c   1.000
_cell.angle_alpha   90.00
_cell.angle_beta   90.00
_cell.angle_gamma   90.00
#
_symmetry.space_group_name_H-M   'P 1'
#
loop_
_entity.id
_entity.type
_entity.pdbx_description
1 polymer ?
#
loop_
_entity_poly.entity_id
_entity_poly.type
_entity_poly.pdbx_seq_one_letter_code
_entity_poly.pdbx_strand_id
1 'polypeptide(L)'
;MKTHLGEIIYQLAESKKLGIHELAAKVPNTTSSTFSKIRAGSYVRISDERLKQISLALTDNPHTQASIMCAYLKDMCPKDFRHQIEIKPKLGKKNKNTPTPSGINETLEILAKAAAKDDSFHTHLESLGQLASAILAKK
;
A
#
# COMPACT_ATOMS: atom_id res chain seq x y z
N MET A 1 -12.44 -5.81 10.67
CA MET A 1 -11.82 -6.37 9.46
C MET A 1 -10.42 -5.76 9.35
N LYS A 2 -9.34 -6.55 9.22
CA LYS A 2 -7.99 -5.98 9.06
C LYS A 2 -7.80 -5.52 7.62
N THR A 3 -7.00 -4.48 7.41
CA THR A 3 -6.70 -3.92 6.08
C THR A 3 -5.39 -4.45 5.54
N HIS A 4 -5.28 -4.53 4.22
CA HIS A 4 -4.04 -4.98 3.58
C HIS A 4 -2.91 -3.99 3.83
N LEU A 5 -3.20 -2.69 3.75
CA LEU A 5 -2.24 -1.64 4.08
C LEU A 5 -1.75 -1.76 5.51
N GLY A 6 -2.67 -1.94 6.47
CA GLY A 6 -2.32 -2.09 7.88
C GLY A 6 -1.47 -3.32 8.15
N GLU A 7 -1.78 -4.45 7.51
CA GLU A 7 -0.97 -5.65 7.62
C GLU A 7 0.45 -5.46 7.06
N ILE A 8 0.58 -4.87 5.87
CA ILE A 8 1.90 -4.61 5.27
C ILE A 8 2.72 -3.65 6.12
N ILE A 9 2.12 -2.54 6.61
CA ILE A 9 2.83 -1.58 7.45
C ILE A 9 3.37 -2.25 8.71
N TYR A 10 2.54 -3.03 9.41
CA TYR A 10 2.96 -3.67 10.67
C TYR A 10 4.00 -4.77 10.43
N GLN A 11 3.86 -5.58 9.38
CA GLN A 11 4.86 -6.59 9.04
C GLN A 11 6.21 -5.96 8.66
N LEU A 12 6.20 -4.85 7.91
CA LEU A 12 7.42 -4.12 7.56
C LEU A 12 8.06 -3.48 8.79
N ALA A 13 7.27 -2.83 9.64
CA ALA A 13 7.75 -2.24 10.88
C ALA A 13 8.38 -3.31 11.79
N GLU A 14 7.72 -4.46 11.96
CA GLU A 14 8.24 -5.59 12.73
C GLU A 14 9.55 -6.15 12.15
N SER A 15 9.61 -6.32 10.82
CA SER A 15 10.83 -6.79 10.14
C SER A 15 12.04 -5.88 10.36
N LYS A 16 11.79 -4.59 10.62
CA LYS A 16 12.79 -3.56 10.91
C LYS A 16 13.00 -3.32 12.40
N LYS A 17 12.31 -4.05 13.28
CA LYS A 17 12.27 -3.81 14.74
C LYS A 17 11.88 -2.36 15.08
N LEU A 18 11.06 -1.74 14.24
CA LEU A 18 10.58 -0.38 14.40
C LEU A 18 9.22 -0.40 15.11
N GLY A 19 9.13 0.20 16.29
CA GLY A 19 7.85 0.33 17.00
C GLY A 19 6.91 1.27 16.26
N ILE A 20 5.59 1.07 16.40
CA ILE A 20 4.58 1.96 15.77
C ILE A 20 4.69 3.40 16.29
N HIS A 21 5.08 3.59 17.55
CA HIS A 21 5.36 4.92 18.10
C HIS A 21 6.54 5.60 17.41
N GLU A 22 7.60 4.85 17.12
CA GLU A 22 8.79 5.37 16.43
C GLU A 22 8.48 5.64 14.95
N LEU A 23 7.70 4.77 14.31
CA LEU A 23 7.21 4.99 12.95
C LEU A 23 6.37 6.28 12.88
N ALA A 24 5.47 6.50 13.84
CA ALA A 24 4.68 7.72 13.90
C ALA A 24 5.54 8.98 14.08
N ALA A 25 6.60 8.91 14.90
CA ALA A 25 7.53 10.02 15.06
C ALA A 25 8.29 10.37 13.76
N LYS A 26 8.47 9.41 12.85
CA LYS A 26 9.12 9.62 11.54
C LYS A 26 8.20 10.20 10.47
N VAL A 27 6.88 10.17 10.67
CA VAL A 27 5.92 10.64 9.67
C VAL A 27 5.27 11.94 10.18
N PRO A 28 5.47 13.08 9.50
CA PRO A 28 4.91 14.36 9.92
C PRO A 28 3.39 14.30 10.15
N ASN A 29 2.93 14.96 11.21
CA ASN A 29 1.50 15.08 11.56
C ASN A 29 0.76 13.73 11.67
N THR A 30 1.47 12.67 12.09
CA THR A 30 0.93 11.31 12.23
C THR A 30 1.15 10.80 13.65
N THR A 31 0.12 10.17 14.22
CA THR A 31 0.16 9.60 15.57
C THR A 31 0.05 8.09 15.53
N SER A 32 0.46 7.38 16.59
CA SER A 32 0.29 5.92 16.69
C SER A 32 -1.16 5.48 16.51
N SER A 33 -2.13 6.30 16.96
CA SER A 33 -3.57 6.07 16.75
C SER A 33 -3.93 5.99 15.27
N THR A 34 -3.21 6.72 14.40
CA THR A 34 -3.41 6.66 12.95
C THR A 34 -3.11 5.27 12.42
N PHE A 35 -1.98 4.67 12.81
CA PHE A 35 -1.63 3.30 12.40
C PHE A 35 -2.58 2.25 12.98
N SER A 36 -3.06 2.44 14.21
CA SER A 36 -4.10 1.58 14.79
C SER A 36 -5.40 1.64 13.98
N LYS A 37 -5.85 2.83 13.57
CA LYS A 37 -7.03 3.02 12.70
C LYS A 37 -6.81 2.40 11.32
N ILE A 38 -5.59 2.55 10.77
CA ILE A 38 -5.21 1.91 9.50
C ILE A 38 -5.38 0.40 9.61
N ARG A 39 -4.76 -0.23 10.62
CA ARG A 39 -4.86 -1.67 10.85
C ARG A 39 -6.29 -2.18 11.08
N ALA A 40 -7.12 -1.37 11.74
CA ALA A 40 -8.50 -1.72 12.03
C ALA A 40 -9.47 -1.52 10.85
N GLY A 41 -9.04 -0.87 9.75
CA GLY A 41 -9.92 -0.51 8.64
C GLY A 41 -10.92 0.59 8.93
N SER A 42 -10.65 1.38 9.96
CA SER A 42 -11.48 2.53 10.35
C SER A 42 -10.88 3.86 9.87
N TYR A 43 -10.17 3.85 8.74
CA TYR A 43 -9.60 5.06 8.13
C TYR A 43 -10.36 5.41 6.85
N VAL A 44 -10.51 6.71 6.59
CA VAL A 44 -11.29 7.20 5.44
C VAL A 44 -10.41 7.33 4.21
N ARG A 45 -9.35 8.13 4.30
CA ARG A 45 -8.42 8.40 3.21
C ARG A 45 -7.10 8.86 3.80
N ILE A 46 -5.99 8.40 3.22
CA ILE A 46 -4.65 8.90 3.51
C ILE A 46 -4.26 9.80 2.32
N SER A 47 -3.74 10.99 2.59
CA SER A 47 -3.24 11.82 1.50
C SER A 47 -2.04 11.17 0.82
N ASP A 48 -1.88 11.38 -0.47
CA ASP A 48 -0.82 10.77 -1.27
C ASP A 48 0.58 11.12 -0.71
N GLU A 49 0.77 12.37 -0.27
CA GLU A 49 1.99 12.80 0.42
C GLU A 49 2.19 12.03 1.73
N ARG A 50 1.15 11.85 2.55
CA ARG A 50 1.29 11.09 3.80
C ARG A 50 1.57 9.61 3.52
N LEU A 51 0.95 9.02 2.51
CA LEU A 51 1.22 7.64 2.11
C LEU A 51 2.67 7.47 1.64
N LYS A 52 3.17 8.43 0.86
CA LYS A 52 4.58 8.49 0.46
C LYS A 52 5.52 8.59 1.66
N GLN A 53 5.25 9.48 2.61
CA GLN A 53 6.05 9.62 3.83
C GLN A 53 6.04 8.35 4.69
N ILE A 54 4.89 7.68 4.83
CA ILE A 54 4.80 6.36 5.48
C ILE A 54 5.66 5.34 4.76
N SER A 55 5.60 5.28 3.43
CA SER A 55 6.38 4.32 2.64
C SER A 55 7.89 4.55 2.77
N LEU A 56 8.34 5.81 2.75
CA LEU A 56 9.74 6.19 2.94
C LEU A 56 10.22 5.88 4.37
N ALA A 57 9.41 6.14 5.38
CA ALA A 57 9.75 5.80 6.77
C ALA A 57 9.91 4.27 6.97
N LEU A 58 9.24 3.47 6.16
CA LEU A 58 9.28 2.01 6.21
C LEU A 58 10.36 1.39 5.34
N THR A 59 10.77 1.98 4.21
CA THR A 59 11.73 1.37 3.28
C THR A 59 12.23 2.33 2.21
N ASP A 60 13.51 2.21 1.83
CA ASP A 60 14.10 2.88 0.67
C ASP A 60 13.93 2.06 -0.62
N ASN A 61 13.44 0.82 -0.52
CA ASN A 61 13.25 -0.04 -1.69
C ASN A 61 11.98 0.38 -2.46
N PRO A 62 12.11 0.82 -3.74
CA PRO A 62 10.99 1.34 -4.50
C PRO A 62 9.92 0.29 -4.81
N HIS A 63 10.28 -1.00 -4.93
CA HIS A 63 9.31 -2.07 -5.12
C HIS A 63 8.46 -2.31 -3.86
N THR A 64 9.08 -2.19 -2.68
CA THR A 64 8.33 -2.27 -1.41
C THR A 64 7.45 -1.04 -1.22
N GLN A 65 7.91 0.16 -1.59
CA GLN A 65 7.08 1.37 -1.56
C GLN A 65 5.86 1.25 -2.49
N ALA A 66 6.06 0.78 -3.73
CA ALA A 66 4.97 0.51 -4.67
C ALA A 66 3.98 -0.54 -4.12
N SER A 67 4.47 -1.57 -3.43
CA SER A 67 3.62 -2.59 -2.78
C SER A 67 2.73 -2.00 -1.69
N ILE A 68 3.24 -1.04 -0.90
CA ILE A 68 2.46 -0.30 0.11
C ILE A 68 1.35 0.51 -0.57
N MET A 69 1.67 1.19 -1.68
CA MET A 69 0.69 1.97 -2.44
C MET A 69 -0.40 1.09 -3.07
N CYS A 70 -0.02 -0.07 -3.61
CA CYS A 70 -0.98 -1.05 -4.14
C CYS A 70 -1.91 -1.57 -3.03
N ALA A 71 -1.39 -1.83 -1.83
CA ALA A 71 -2.22 -2.28 -0.71
C ALA A 71 -3.23 -1.22 -0.26
N TYR A 72 -2.82 0.05 -0.25
CA TYR A 72 -3.73 1.16 0.00
C TYR A 72 -4.82 1.25 -1.08
N LEU A 73 -4.46 1.15 -2.36
CA LEU A 73 -5.42 1.13 -3.48
C LEU A 73 -6.41 -0.03 -3.34
N LYS A 74 -5.93 -1.22 -2.96
CA LYS A 74 -6.81 -2.39 -2.72
C LYS A 74 -7.82 -2.12 -1.61
N ASP A 75 -7.40 -1.50 -0.51
CA ASP A 75 -8.31 -1.20 0.60
C ASP A 75 -9.35 -0.12 0.24
N MET A 76 -9.01 0.78 -0.69
CA MET A 76 -9.90 1.83 -1.21
C MET A 76 -10.76 1.36 -2.39
N CYS A 77 -10.37 0.27 -3.07
CA CYS A 77 -11.09 -0.30 -4.19
C CYS A 77 -12.54 -0.64 -3.80
N PRO A 78 -13.55 -0.49 -4.69
CA PRO A 78 -14.91 -0.91 -4.38
C PRO A 78 -14.97 -2.39 -4.00
N LYS A 79 -15.84 -2.75 -3.04
CA LYS A 79 -15.87 -4.10 -2.45
C LYS A 79 -16.06 -5.21 -3.50
N ASP A 80 -16.76 -4.90 -4.58
CA ASP A 80 -17.03 -5.80 -5.71
C ASP A 80 -15.79 -6.18 -6.52
N PHE A 81 -14.67 -5.48 -6.32
CA PHE A 81 -13.40 -5.77 -7.01
C PHE A 81 -12.31 -6.25 -6.06
N ARG A 82 -12.44 -6.01 -4.74
CA ARG A 82 -11.43 -6.36 -3.73
C ARG A 82 -11.09 -7.85 -3.68
N HIS A 83 -12.06 -8.72 -3.96
CA HIS A 83 -11.88 -10.17 -3.92
C HIS A 83 -11.06 -10.69 -5.11
N GLN A 84 -10.91 -9.90 -6.17
CA GLN A 84 -10.13 -10.26 -7.36
C GLN A 84 -8.66 -9.86 -7.19
N ILE A 85 -8.35 -8.92 -6.28
CA ILE A 85 -6.99 -8.41 -6.08
C ILE A 85 -6.25 -9.30 -5.05
N GLU A 86 -5.24 -10.07 -5.46
CA GLU A 86 -4.30 -10.73 -4.52
C GLU A 86 -2.99 -9.94 -4.37
N ILE A 87 -2.82 -9.22 -3.25
CA ILE A 87 -1.53 -8.62 -2.87
C ILE A 87 -0.93 -9.47 -1.77
N LYS A 88 -0.02 -10.39 -2.14
CA LYS A 88 0.79 -11.12 -1.18
C LYS A 88 2.07 -10.33 -0.90
N PRO A 89 2.32 -9.86 0.34
CA PRO A 89 3.56 -9.16 0.65
C PRO A 89 4.76 -10.08 0.42
N LYS A 90 5.63 -9.74 -0.53
CA LYS A 90 6.94 -10.40 -0.69
C LYS A 90 7.90 -9.85 0.36
N LEU A 91 7.73 -10.29 1.60
CA LEU A 91 8.72 -10.13 2.65
C LEU A 91 9.60 -11.38 2.63
N GLY A 92 10.86 -11.19 2.22
CA GLY A 92 11.73 -12.28 1.81
C GLY A 92 11.85 -13.41 2.83
N LYS A 93 11.41 -14.61 2.43
CA LYS A 93 12.11 -15.86 2.66
C LYS A 93 12.04 -16.68 1.37
N LYS A 94 13.18 -17.29 1.02
CA LYS A 94 13.34 -18.26 -0.06
C LYS A 94 12.26 -19.34 0.04
N ASN A 95 11.14 -19.20 -0.67
CA ASN A 95 10.25 -20.31 -0.96
C ASN A 95 10.34 -20.57 -2.47
N LYS A 96 10.91 -21.72 -2.83
CA LYS A 96 11.19 -22.13 -4.22
C LYS A 96 9.93 -22.37 -5.08
N ASN A 97 8.73 -22.21 -4.52
CA ASN A 97 7.45 -22.36 -5.24
C ASN A 97 6.57 -21.10 -5.18
N THR A 98 7.14 -19.92 -4.90
CA THR A 98 6.35 -18.69 -4.83
C THR A 98 6.23 -18.08 -6.23
N PRO A 99 5.03 -17.85 -6.77
CA PRO A 99 4.89 -17.29 -8.11
C PRO A 99 5.62 -15.94 -8.22
N THR A 100 6.37 -15.82 -9.31
CA THR A 100 7.01 -14.61 -9.82
C THR A 100 5.96 -13.49 -10.04
N PRO A 101 6.36 -12.23 -10.30
CA PRO A 101 5.50 -11.02 -10.19
C PRO A 101 4.37 -10.89 -11.24
N SER A 102 3.87 -12.01 -11.77
CA SER A 102 2.68 -12.08 -12.63
C SER A 102 1.46 -11.36 -12.03
N GLY A 103 1.36 -11.29 -10.70
CA GLY A 103 0.23 -10.69 -10.00
C GLY A 103 0.17 -9.16 -9.98
N ILE A 104 1.26 -8.43 -10.28
CA ILE A 104 1.20 -6.94 -10.30
C ILE A 104 0.43 -6.47 -11.52
N ASN A 105 0.73 -7.00 -12.72
CA ASN A 105 0.02 -6.62 -13.94
C ASN A 105 -1.46 -7.01 -13.85
N GLU A 106 -1.77 -8.20 -13.34
CA GLU A 106 -3.14 -8.66 -13.12
C GLU A 106 -3.89 -7.79 -12.08
N THR A 107 -3.21 -7.41 -10.99
CA THR A 107 -3.73 -6.45 -10.02
C THR A 107 -4.00 -5.09 -10.67
N LEU A 108 -3.09 -4.59 -11.51
CA LEU A 108 -3.26 -3.33 -12.23
C LEU A 108 -4.43 -3.39 -13.21
N GLU A 109 -4.64 -4.50 -13.91
CA GLU A 109 -5.79 -4.69 -14.79
C GLU A 109 -7.12 -4.68 -14.03
N ILE A 110 -7.19 -5.34 -12.88
CA ILE A 110 -8.40 -5.33 -12.03
C ILE A 110 -8.66 -3.93 -11.47
N LEU A 111 -7.61 -3.25 -11.04
CA LEU A 111 -7.69 -1.86 -10.58
C LEU A 111 -8.14 -0.92 -11.71
N ALA A 112 -7.69 -1.14 -12.95
CA ALA A 112 -8.15 -0.40 -14.13
C ALA A 112 -9.63 -0.66 -14.45
N LYS A 113 -10.09 -1.92 -14.34
CA LYS A 113 -11.51 -2.27 -14.49
C LYS A 113 -12.40 -1.65 -13.41
N ALA A 114 -11.90 -1.55 -12.18
CA ALA A 114 -12.59 -0.88 -11.09
C ALA A 114 -12.63 0.64 -11.30
N ALA A 115 -11.52 1.24 -11.75
CA ALA A 115 -11.45 2.66 -12.08
C ALA A 115 -12.42 3.04 -13.22
N ALA A 116 -12.58 2.19 -14.23
CA ALA A 116 -13.54 2.42 -15.31
C ALA A 116 -15.02 2.43 -14.86
N LYS A 117 -15.33 2.02 -13.62
CA LYS A 117 -16.69 1.98 -13.08
C LYS A 117 -16.94 2.93 -11.90
N ASP A 118 -15.91 3.64 -11.44
CA ASP A 118 -15.98 4.57 -10.31
C ASP A 118 -15.02 5.74 -10.55
N ASP A 119 -15.56 6.90 -10.92
CA ASP A 119 -14.78 8.11 -11.26
C ASP A 119 -13.94 8.64 -10.08
N SER A 120 -14.43 8.44 -8.85
CA SER A 120 -13.71 8.85 -7.64
C SER A 120 -12.50 7.95 -7.42
N PHE A 121 -12.67 6.64 -7.61
CA PHE A 121 -11.58 5.68 -7.58
C PHE A 121 -10.60 5.87 -8.74
N HIS A 122 -11.08 6.21 -9.94
CA HIS A 122 -10.23 6.51 -11.11
C HIS A 122 -9.29 7.68 -10.83
N THR A 123 -9.82 8.81 -10.35
CA THR A 123 -9.03 10.00 -9.99
C THR A 123 -7.96 9.65 -8.95
N HIS A 124 -8.31 8.78 -7.99
CA HIS A 124 -7.37 8.37 -6.96
C HIS A 124 -6.28 7.43 -7.47
N LEU A 125 -6.64 6.51 -8.37
CA LEU A 125 -5.74 5.59 -9.04
C LEU A 125 -4.75 6.33 -9.93
N GLU A 126 -5.19 7.33 -10.70
CA GLU A 126 -4.31 8.15 -11.52
C GLU A 126 -3.29 8.93 -10.68
N SER A 127 -3.76 9.61 -9.62
CA SER A 127 -2.89 10.38 -8.71
C SER A 127 -1.80 9.50 -8.09
N LEU A 128 -2.15 8.30 -7.63
CA LEU A 128 -1.20 7.34 -7.07
C LEU A 128 -0.30 6.70 -8.13
N GLY A 129 -0.82 6.46 -9.34
CA GLY A 129 -0.04 5.96 -10.48
C GLY A 129 1.04 6.94 -10.92
N GLN A 130 0.73 8.23 -10.97
CA GLN A 130 1.70 9.30 -11.23
C GLN A 130 2.79 9.33 -10.15
N LEU A 131 2.41 9.23 -8.88
CA LEU A 131 3.34 9.25 -7.76
C LEU A 131 4.25 8.01 -7.74
N ALA A 132 3.71 6.82 -8.00
CA ALA A 132 4.49 5.58 -8.11
C ALA A 132 5.46 5.62 -9.31
N SER A 133 4.99 6.12 -10.46
CA SER A 133 5.83 6.29 -11.65
C SER A 133 6.98 7.27 -11.40
N ALA A 134 6.71 8.39 -10.71
CA ALA A 134 7.74 9.36 -10.33
C ALA A 134 8.79 8.77 -9.37
N ILE A 135 8.41 7.83 -8.49
CA ILE A 135 9.35 7.13 -7.62
C ILE A 135 10.23 6.16 -8.42
N LEU A 136 9.66 5.45 -9.39
CA LEU A 136 10.40 4.49 -10.23
C LEU A 136 11.31 5.17 -11.25
N ALA A 137 10.95 6.38 -11.72
CA ALA A 137 11.69 7.12 -12.72
C ALA A 137 12.95 7.85 -12.18
N LYS A 138 13.08 8.04 -10.87
CA LYS A 138 14.24 8.72 -10.24
C LYS A 138 15.50 7.83 -10.11
N LYS A 139 15.74 6.95 -11.10
CA LYS A 139 16.97 6.13 -11.19
C LYS A 139 18.15 6.92 -11.73
#